data_AF-A0A842VQT8-F1
#
_entry.id   AF-A0A842VQT8-F1
#
_cell.length_a   1.000
_cell.length_b   1.000
_cell.length_c   1.000
_cell.angle_alpha   90.00
_cell.angle_beta   90.00
_cell.angle_gamma   90.00
#
_symmetry.space_group_name_H-M   'P 1'
#
loop_
_entity.id
_entity.type
_entity.pdbx_description
1 polymer ?
#
loop_
_entity_poly.entity_id
_entity_poly.type
_entity_poly.pdbx_seq_one_letter_code
_entity_poly.pdbx_strand_id
1 'polypeptide(L)'
;MASPTYAKSVVRKWYKEFPNSDLFKALPPGYQKNAKWTVELFAELMAGYMDATPSNWDGEDVYEVVVQIIPRKSIFDKETFEGFCPILRAFFEYLGCEIIEKSWSEELISSLKDKDQELLKNAKLVLD
;
A
#
# COMPACT_ATOMS: atom_id res chain seq x y z
N MET A 1 17.58 10.21 6.48
CA MET A 1 16.85 9.92 5.24
C MET A 1 16.63 8.42 5.13
N ALA A 2 15.38 7.97 5.18
CA ALA A 2 14.98 6.59 4.97
C ALA A 2 15.43 6.11 3.59
N SER A 3 15.98 4.90 3.53
CA SER A 3 16.48 4.33 2.28
C SER A 3 15.33 3.59 1.56
N PRO A 4 14.96 3.96 0.32
CA PRO A 4 13.96 3.23 -0.45
C PRO A 4 14.36 1.77 -0.69
N THR A 5 15.64 1.51 -0.93
CA THR A 5 16.18 0.14 -1.07
C THR A 5 16.01 -0.68 0.20
N TYR A 6 16.26 -0.07 1.37
CA TYR A 6 16.03 -0.71 2.65
C TYR A 6 14.54 -1.01 2.87
N ALA A 7 13.66 -0.02 2.67
CA ALA A 7 12.22 -0.18 2.81
C ALA A 7 11.69 -1.33 1.93
N LYS A 8 12.10 -1.34 0.65
CA LYS A 8 11.79 -2.42 -0.29
C LYS A 8 12.26 -3.79 0.19
N SER A 9 13.45 -3.87 0.78
CA SER A 9 14.00 -5.13 1.28
C SER A 9 13.19 -5.70 2.46
N VAL A 10 12.67 -4.83 3.33
CA VAL A 10 11.87 -5.23 4.49
C VAL A 10 10.50 -5.72 4.04
N VAL A 11 9.80 -4.95 3.21
CA VAL A 11 8.47 -5.35 2.73
C VAL A 11 8.51 -6.60 1.86
N ARG A 12 9.60 -6.86 1.13
CA ARG A 12 9.80 -8.13 0.41
C ARG A 12 9.86 -9.34 1.35
N LYS A 13 10.43 -9.17 2.54
CA LYS A 13 10.47 -10.24 3.55
C LYS A 13 9.07 -10.49 4.09
N TRP A 14 8.33 -9.43 4.43
CA TRP A 14 6.95 -9.52 4.88
C TRP A 14 6.03 -10.11 3.81
N TYR A 15 6.21 -9.70 2.55
CA TYR A 15 5.43 -10.19 1.42
C TYR A 15 5.67 -11.68 1.13
N LYS A 16 6.75 -12.30 1.63
CA LYS A 16 7.11 -13.67 1.25
C LYS A 16 5.99 -14.68 1.49
N GLU A 17 5.31 -14.59 2.63
CA GLU A 17 4.22 -15.51 3.00
C GLU A 17 2.83 -14.92 2.77
N PHE A 18 2.73 -13.62 2.45
CA PHE A 18 1.45 -12.97 2.17
C PHE A 18 0.64 -13.65 1.05
N PRO A 19 1.22 -14.07 -0.10
CA PRO A 19 0.49 -14.80 -1.14
C PRO A 19 -0.17 -16.11 -0.70
N ASN A 20 0.29 -16.71 0.39
CA ASN A 20 -0.26 -17.95 0.93
C ASN A 20 -1.47 -17.70 1.86
N SER A 21 -1.67 -16.46 2.31
CA SER A 21 -2.76 -16.07 3.20
C SER A 21 -4.12 -16.06 2.50
N ASP A 22 -5.18 -16.23 3.28
CA ASP A 22 -6.56 -16.11 2.79
C ASP A 22 -6.89 -14.67 2.39
N LEU A 23 -6.27 -13.68 3.05
CA LEU A 23 -6.38 -12.25 2.73
C LEU A 23 -5.92 -11.95 1.30
N PHE A 24 -4.79 -12.54 0.88
CA PHE A 24 -4.32 -12.39 -0.49
C PHE A 24 -5.21 -13.13 -1.49
N LYS A 25 -5.60 -14.37 -1.17
CA LYS A 25 -6.44 -15.19 -2.06
C LYS A 25 -7.84 -14.59 -2.28
N ALA A 26 -8.33 -13.81 -1.32
CA ALA A 26 -9.60 -13.08 -1.42
C ALA A 26 -9.54 -11.87 -2.37
N LEU A 27 -8.34 -11.38 -2.70
CA LEU A 27 -8.19 -10.29 -3.68
C LEU A 27 -8.59 -10.76 -5.09
N PRO A 28 -9.20 -9.91 -5.91
CA PRO A 28 -9.39 -10.18 -7.34
C PRO A 28 -8.07 -10.57 -8.05
N PRO A 29 -8.10 -11.45 -9.07
CA PRO A 29 -6.88 -11.89 -9.77
C PRO A 29 -6.02 -10.75 -10.33
N GLY A 30 -6.63 -9.66 -10.81
CA GLY A 30 -5.91 -8.46 -11.27
C GLY A 30 -5.10 -7.81 -10.16
N TYR A 31 -5.67 -7.73 -8.94
CA TYR A 31 -5.01 -7.16 -7.77
C TYR A 31 -3.90 -8.08 -7.25
N GLN A 32 -4.12 -9.40 -7.26
CA GLN A 32 -3.08 -10.37 -6.89
C GLN A 32 -1.84 -10.23 -7.77
N LYS A 33 -2.03 -10.04 -9.09
CA LYS A 33 -0.93 -9.85 -10.06
C LYS A 33 -0.10 -8.60 -9.74
N ASN A 34 -0.75 -7.53 -9.30
CA ASN A 34 -0.12 -6.23 -9.03
C ASN A 34 0.36 -6.09 -7.58
N ALA A 35 -0.10 -6.94 -6.65
CA ALA A 35 0.09 -6.76 -5.22
C ALA A 35 1.54 -6.59 -4.78
N LYS A 36 2.46 -7.40 -5.30
CA LYS A 36 3.89 -7.28 -4.97
C LYS A 36 4.44 -5.92 -5.39
N TRP A 37 4.12 -5.50 -6.61
CA TRP A 37 4.57 -4.22 -7.14
C TRP A 37 3.96 -3.05 -6.35
N THR A 38 2.67 -3.11 -6.03
CA THR A 38 1.96 -2.10 -5.23
C THR A 38 2.60 -1.93 -3.85
N VAL A 39 2.88 -3.02 -3.13
CA VAL A 39 3.51 -2.98 -1.80
C VAL A 39 4.94 -2.45 -1.87
N GLU A 40 5.72 -2.88 -2.88
CA GLU A 40 7.09 -2.40 -3.07
C GLU A 40 7.13 -0.90 -3.42
N LEU A 41 6.27 -0.44 -4.34
CA LEU A 41 6.16 0.97 -4.72
C LEU A 41 5.72 1.83 -3.52
N PHE A 42 4.71 1.39 -2.77
CA PHE A 42 4.28 2.08 -1.56
C PHE A 42 5.45 2.28 -0.59
N ALA A 43 6.23 1.24 -0.32
CA ALA A 43 7.37 1.32 0.60
C ALA A 43 8.47 2.27 0.11
N GLU A 44 8.74 2.29 -1.19
CA GLU A 44 9.68 3.23 -1.80
C GLU A 44 9.20 4.69 -1.66
N LEU A 45 7.91 4.93 -1.85
CA LEU A 45 7.32 6.26 -1.74
C LEU A 45 7.24 6.75 -0.29
N MET A 46 6.90 5.87 0.67
CA MET A 46 6.96 6.20 2.09
C MET A 46 8.36 6.65 2.49
N ALA A 47 9.39 5.91 2.08
CA ALA A 47 10.78 6.27 2.36
C ALA A 47 11.20 7.56 1.64
N GLY A 48 10.79 7.73 0.38
CA GLY A 48 11.21 8.86 -0.45
C GLY A 48 10.52 10.18 -0.16
N TYR A 49 9.23 10.16 0.19
CA TYR A 49 8.42 11.35 0.40
C TYR A 49 8.18 11.67 1.88
N MET A 50 8.01 10.65 2.73
CA MET A 50 7.66 10.84 4.15
C MET A 50 8.85 10.64 5.09
N ASP A 51 10.02 10.25 4.55
CA ASP A 51 11.18 9.81 5.34
C ASP A 51 10.85 8.62 6.27
N ALA A 52 9.82 7.84 5.91
CA ALA A 52 9.27 6.78 6.73
C ALA A 52 9.76 5.40 6.27
N THR A 53 10.45 4.70 7.16
CA THR A 53 10.78 3.29 7.07
C THR A 53 9.59 2.39 7.42
N PRO A 54 9.59 1.11 7.03
CA PRO A 54 8.48 0.21 7.39
C PRO A 54 8.23 0.06 8.90
N SER A 55 9.24 0.31 9.74
CA SER A 55 9.11 0.25 11.20
C SER A 55 8.50 1.52 11.83
N ASN A 56 8.20 2.56 11.07
CA ASN A 56 7.62 3.81 11.57
C ASN A 56 6.55 4.39 10.64
N TRP A 57 5.90 3.56 9.82
CA TRP A 57 4.71 3.98 9.10
C TRP A 57 3.60 4.38 10.08
N ASP A 58 2.80 5.37 9.71
CA ASP A 58 1.59 5.75 10.45
C ASP A 58 0.42 6.01 9.47
N GLY A 59 -0.77 6.18 10.02
CA GLY A 59 -1.98 6.38 9.22
C GLY A 59 -1.97 7.65 8.38
N GLU A 60 -1.35 8.74 8.87
CA GLU A 60 -1.31 10.03 8.18
C GLU A 60 -0.44 9.95 6.92
N ASP A 61 0.76 9.39 7.07
CA ASP A 61 1.71 9.19 5.97
C ASP A 61 1.17 8.21 4.92
N VAL A 62 0.52 7.12 5.36
CA VAL A 62 -0.13 6.17 4.44
C VAL A 62 -1.21 6.86 3.61
N TYR A 63 -2.06 7.65 4.25
CA TYR A 63 -3.08 8.40 3.55
C TYR A 63 -2.47 9.39 2.55
N GLU A 64 -1.48 10.17 2.97
CA GLU A 64 -0.83 11.16 2.10
C GLU A 64 -0.19 10.48 0.89
N VAL A 65 0.56 9.40 1.08
CA VAL A 65 1.21 8.68 -0.03
C VAL A 65 0.17 8.09 -0.99
N VAL A 66 -0.79 7.33 -0.48
CA VAL A 66 -1.69 6.53 -1.30
C VAL A 66 -2.77 7.38 -1.96
N VAL A 67 -3.34 8.33 -1.22
CA VAL A 67 -4.51 9.09 -1.66
C VAL A 67 -4.12 10.42 -2.30
N GLN A 68 -2.98 11.02 -1.94
CA GLN A 68 -2.57 12.32 -2.48
C GLN A 68 -1.38 12.21 -3.44
N ILE A 69 -0.27 11.58 -3.04
CA ILE A 69 0.98 11.60 -3.81
C ILE A 69 0.91 10.72 -5.04
N ILE A 70 0.59 9.44 -4.88
CA ILE A 70 0.49 8.46 -5.99
C ILE A 70 -0.42 8.98 -7.12
N PRO A 71 -1.68 9.32 -6.87
CA PRO A 71 -2.58 9.76 -7.94
C PRO A 71 -2.18 11.10 -8.58
N ARG A 72 -1.46 11.98 -7.87
CA ARG A 72 -0.99 13.27 -8.43
C ARG A 72 0.30 13.16 -9.23
N LYS A 73 1.13 12.14 -8.97
CA LYS A 73 2.49 12.04 -9.51
C LYS A 73 2.73 10.83 -10.41
N SER A 74 1.76 9.93 -10.52
CA SER A 74 1.85 8.74 -11.36
C SER A 74 0.75 8.71 -12.41
N ILE A 75 1.03 8.06 -13.54
CA ILE A 75 0.08 7.82 -14.61
C ILE A 75 -0.11 6.31 -14.68
N PHE A 76 -1.27 5.85 -14.24
CA PHE A 76 -1.69 4.46 -14.29
C PHE A 76 -3.08 4.37 -14.92
N ASP A 77 -3.44 3.18 -15.38
CA ASP A 77 -4.81 2.88 -15.74
C ASP A 77 -5.70 2.85 -14.49
N LYS A 78 -7.01 2.93 -14.72
CA LYS A 78 -8.01 2.97 -13.65
C LYS A 78 -7.96 1.73 -12.75
N GLU A 79 -7.82 0.55 -13.32
CA GLU A 79 -7.82 -0.72 -12.57
C GLU A 79 -6.62 -0.78 -11.61
N THR A 80 -5.47 -0.28 -12.04
CA THR A 80 -4.29 -0.14 -11.19
C THR A 80 -4.54 0.81 -10.02
N PHE A 81 -5.19 1.96 -10.23
CA PHE A 81 -5.56 2.87 -9.13
C PHE A 81 -6.54 2.23 -8.15
N GLU A 82 -7.58 1.56 -8.66
CA GLU A 82 -8.56 0.83 -7.85
C GLU A 82 -7.93 -0.29 -7.02
N GLY A 83 -6.79 -0.84 -7.45
CA GLY A 83 -6.06 -1.87 -6.73
C GLY A 83 -5.33 -1.37 -5.47
N PHE A 84 -4.92 -0.10 -5.37
CA PHE A 84 -4.04 0.36 -4.29
C PHE A 84 -4.63 0.16 -2.89
N CYS A 85 -5.82 0.73 -2.63
CA CYS A 85 -6.48 0.63 -1.33
C CYS A 85 -6.78 -0.83 -0.91
N PRO A 86 -7.42 -1.69 -1.73
CA PRO A 86 -7.71 -3.06 -1.32
C PRO A 86 -6.45 -3.92 -1.13
N ILE A 87 -5.44 -3.78 -1.99
CA ILE A 87 -4.17 -4.52 -1.84
C ILE A 87 -3.47 -4.13 -0.54
N LEU A 88 -3.32 -2.83 -0.28
CA LEU A 88 -2.60 -2.35 0.90
C LEU A 88 -3.36 -2.68 2.19
N ARG A 89 -4.69 -2.56 2.22
CA ARG A 89 -5.49 -3.00 3.38
C ARG A 89 -5.31 -4.49 3.66
N ALA A 90 -5.40 -5.35 2.64
CA ALA A 90 -5.19 -6.79 2.81
C ALA A 90 -3.77 -7.11 3.30
N PHE A 91 -2.77 -6.37 2.81
CA PHE A 91 -1.40 -6.52 3.25
C PHE A 91 -1.21 -6.07 4.71
N PHE A 92 -1.74 -4.91 5.10
CA PHE A 92 -1.66 -4.42 6.48
C PHE A 92 -2.38 -5.33 7.46
N GLU A 93 -3.54 -5.87 7.08
CA GLU A 93 -4.27 -6.85 7.89
C GLU A 93 -3.42 -8.11 8.10
N TYR A 94 -2.76 -8.60 7.04
CA TYR A 94 -1.82 -9.71 7.14
C TYR A 94 -0.65 -9.39 8.08
N LEU A 95 -0.08 -8.18 8.01
CA LEU A 95 0.98 -7.77 8.94
C LEU A 95 0.50 -7.81 10.40
N GLY A 96 -0.75 -7.41 10.66
CA GLY A 96 -1.35 -7.39 12.00
C GLY A 96 -1.63 -8.78 12.58
N CYS A 97 -1.61 -9.84 11.77
CA CYS A 97 -1.73 -11.21 12.26
C CYS A 97 -0.43 -11.72 12.91
N GLU A 98 0.73 -11.41 12.31
CA GLU A 98 1.97 -12.14 12.61
C GLU A 98 3.24 -11.27 12.70
N ILE A 99 3.21 -10.01 12.28
CA ILE A 99 4.42 -9.22 11.99
C ILE A 99 4.50 -7.93 12.80
N ILE A 100 3.41 -7.16 12.87
CA ILE A 100 3.33 -5.89 13.59
C ILE A 100 2.23 -5.93 14.64
N GLU A 101 2.22 -4.96 15.55
CA GLU A 101 1.15 -4.82 16.54
C GLU A 101 -0.21 -4.64 15.87
N LYS A 102 -1.23 -5.31 16.40
CA LYS A 102 -2.58 -5.30 15.83
C LYS A 102 -3.18 -3.89 15.76
N SER A 103 -3.04 -3.09 16.82
CA SER A 103 -3.52 -1.70 16.83
C SER A 103 -2.85 -0.83 15.77
N TRP A 104 -1.57 -1.09 15.52
CA TRP A 104 -0.83 -0.39 14.46
C TRP A 104 -1.33 -0.80 13.08
N SER A 105 -1.52 -2.09 12.83
CA SER A 105 -2.17 -2.57 11.60
C SER A 105 -3.55 -1.94 11.39
N GLU A 106 -4.39 -1.88 12.43
CA GLU A 106 -5.72 -1.27 12.39
C GLU A 106 -5.68 0.22 12.02
N GLU A 107 -4.69 0.96 12.52
CA GLU A 107 -4.46 2.36 12.15
C GLU A 107 -4.17 2.51 10.65
N LEU A 108 -3.22 1.72 10.12
CA LEU A 108 -2.86 1.74 8.70
C LEU A 108 -4.03 1.33 7.79
N ILE A 109 -4.87 0.40 8.24
CA ILE A 109 -6.08 -0.01 7.50
C ILE A 109 -7.13 1.11 7.52
N SER A 110 -7.33 1.75 8.68
CA SER A 110 -8.34 2.81 8.85
C SER A 110 -8.03 4.03 7.99
N SER A 111 -6.76 4.35 7.74
CA SER A 111 -6.38 5.49 6.90
C SER A 111 -6.77 5.32 5.42
N LEU A 112 -6.93 4.07 4.96
CA LEU A 112 -7.34 3.74 3.58
C LEU A 112 -8.80 3.29 3.46
N LYS A 113 -9.51 3.16 4.59
CA LYS A 113 -10.90 2.72 4.57
C LYS A 113 -11.78 3.74 3.85
N ASP A 114 -12.52 3.27 2.86
CA ASP A 114 -13.45 4.05 2.04
C ASP A 114 -12.79 5.19 1.25
N LYS A 115 -11.48 5.08 0.97
CA LYS A 115 -10.68 6.09 0.25
C LYS A 115 -10.55 5.87 -1.26
N ASP A 116 -11.08 4.76 -1.78
CA ASP A 116 -10.95 4.37 -3.19
C ASP A 116 -11.46 5.49 -4.13
N GLN A 117 -12.62 6.08 -3.82
CA GLN A 117 -13.20 7.18 -4.60
C GLN A 117 -12.41 8.48 -4.52
N GLU A 118 -11.75 8.73 -3.39
CA GLU A 118 -10.93 9.93 -3.21
C GLU A 118 -9.62 9.81 -3.99
N LEU A 119 -8.98 8.64 -3.91
CA LEU A 119 -7.79 8.30 -4.69
C LEU A 119 -8.06 8.49 -6.20
N LEU A 120 -9.17 7.94 -6.71
CA LEU A 120 -9.54 8.07 -8.12
C LEU A 120 -9.79 9.52 -8.55
N LYS A 121 -10.45 10.33 -7.69
CA LYS A 121 -10.66 11.76 -7.98
C LYS A 121 -9.35 12.54 -8.05
N ASN A 122 -8.36 12.13 -7.26
CA ASN A 122 -7.05 12.77 -7.24
C ASN A 122 -6.17 12.37 -8.44
N ALA A 123 -6.53 11.29 -9.15
CA ALA A 123 -5.80 10.82 -10.32
C ALA A 123 -6.08 11.76 -11.50
N LYS A 124 -5.19 12.74 -11.72
CA LYS A 124 -5.38 13.81 -12.71
C LYS A 124 -5.39 13.31 -14.16
N LEU A 125 -4.89 12.10 -14.41
CA LEU A 125 -4.71 11.50 -15.73
C LEU A 125 -4.94 9.98 -15.61
N VAL A 126 -6.21 9.57 -15.56
CA VAL A 126 -6.57 8.15 -15.70
C VAL A 126 -6.59 7.85 -17.20
N LEU A 127 -5.76 6.91 -17.65
CA LEU A 127 -5.86 6.39 -19.01
C LEU A 127 -7.01 5.38 -19.03
N ASP A 128 -8.04 5.66 -19.84
CA ASP A 128 -9.14 4.75 -20.15
C ASP A 128 -8.69 3.63 -21.11
#